data_AF-A0A7J2MMM5-F1
#
_entry.id   AF-A0A7J2MMM5-F1
#
_cell.length_a   1.000
_cell.length_b   1.000
_cell.length_c   1.000
_cell.angle_alpha   90.00
_cell.angle_beta   90.00
_cell.angle_gamma   90.00
#
_symmetry.space_group_name_H-M   'P 1'
#
loop_
_entity.id
_entity.type
_entity.pdbx_description
1 polymer ?
#
loop_
_entity_poly.entity_id
_entity_poly.type
_entity_poly.pdbx_seq_one_letter_code
_entity_poly.pdbx_strand_id
1 'polypeptide(L)'
;MKKISSGKYEISLIYSKEPSPFAYPILAKMGASGIMTPKRPLKEILKLLKKRLENKRIKLFCVHCGEWYSTMTIKNLEEYPRCRLCQARFLAIITKKEKETMKALKKRLKKQKITEEEEELVINAKRTADLMLAYGKKAALVLAARGVGPQTASRILAKMQVNEDELLKDILEAEKN
;
A
#
# COMPACT_ATOMS: atom_id res chain seq x y z
N MET A 1 -9.39 -8.87 37.84
CA MET A 1 -9.60 -10.11 38.64
C MET A 1 -10.98 -10.21 39.31
N LYS A 2 -11.56 -9.13 39.88
CA LYS A 2 -12.88 -9.18 40.57
C LYS A 2 -14.04 -9.85 39.80
N LYS A 3 -14.09 -9.75 38.47
CA LYS A 3 -15.17 -10.34 37.64
C LYS A 3 -14.99 -11.84 37.35
N ILE A 4 -13.78 -12.37 37.51
CA ILE A 4 -13.49 -13.81 37.41
C ILE A 4 -13.80 -14.46 38.76
N SER A 5 -13.36 -13.84 39.86
CA SER A 5 -13.66 -14.31 41.21
C SER A 5 -15.14 -14.23 41.57
N SER A 6 -15.91 -13.34 40.92
CA SER A 6 -17.36 -13.23 41.12
C SER A 6 -18.18 -14.20 40.26
N GLY A 7 -17.55 -15.16 39.56
CA GLY A 7 -18.24 -16.16 38.71
C GLY A 7 -18.93 -15.60 37.47
N LYS A 8 -18.72 -14.32 37.13
CA LYS A 8 -19.37 -13.65 35.99
C LYS A 8 -18.77 -14.04 34.63
N TYR A 9 -17.56 -14.58 34.64
CA TYR A 9 -16.91 -15.16 33.47
C TYR A 9 -16.51 -16.59 33.77
N GLU A 10 -16.90 -17.51 32.90
CA GLU A 10 -16.48 -18.90 32.93
C GLU A 10 -15.12 -19.03 32.24
N ILE A 11 -14.20 -19.76 32.88
CA ILE A 11 -12.88 -20.06 32.31
C ILE A 11 -12.92 -21.49 31.79
N SER A 12 -12.75 -21.66 30.48
CA SER A 12 -12.52 -22.96 29.86
C SER A 12 -11.04 -23.13 29.54
N LEU A 13 -10.48 -24.28 29.93
CA LEU A 13 -9.12 -24.67 29.57
C LEU A 13 -9.19 -25.52 28.30
N ILE A 14 -8.51 -25.07 27.25
CA ILE A 14 -8.41 -25.78 25.98
C ILE A 14 -6.99 -26.29 25.83
N TYR A 15 -6.82 -27.61 25.82
CA TYR A 15 -5.55 -28.26 25.55
C TYR A 15 -5.43 -28.56 24.05
N SER A 16 -4.36 -28.08 23.44
CA SER A 16 -4.03 -28.31 22.03
C SER A 16 -2.62 -28.88 21.91
N LYS A 17 -2.41 -29.79 20.96
CA LYS A 17 -1.07 -30.29 20.63
C LYS A 17 -0.18 -29.23 19.98
N GLU A 18 -0.80 -28.23 19.35
CA GLU A 18 -0.10 -27.12 18.71
C GLU A 18 -0.31 -25.82 19.51
N PRO A 19 0.73 -24.95 19.63
CA PRO A 19 0.60 -23.64 20.24
C PRO A 19 -0.48 -22.80 19.57
N SER A 20 -1.14 -21.92 20.34
CA SER A 20 -2.10 -20.98 19.75
C SER A 20 -1.38 -19.99 18.82
N PRO A 21 -2.06 -19.44 17.79
CA PRO A 21 -1.51 -18.39 16.93
C PRO A 21 -0.87 -17.22 17.69
N PHE A 22 -1.41 -16.89 18.87
CA PHE A 22 -0.91 -15.82 19.74
C PHE A 22 0.34 -16.21 20.55
N ALA A 23 0.60 -17.49 20.77
CA ALA A 23 1.78 -17.98 21.49
C ALA A 23 3.05 -17.95 20.62
N TYR A 24 2.92 -18.01 19.29
CA TYR A 24 4.07 -18.11 18.38
C TYR A 24 5.06 -16.95 18.41
N PRO A 25 4.64 -15.66 18.48
CA PRO A 25 5.60 -14.56 18.61
C PRO A 25 6.46 -14.65 19.89
N ILE A 26 5.90 -15.24 20.96
CA ILE A 26 6.60 -15.46 22.23
C ILE A 26 7.58 -16.63 22.06
N LEU A 27 7.13 -17.76 21.52
CA LEU A 27 7.97 -18.93 21.28
C LEU A 27 9.11 -18.65 20.28
N ALA A 28 8.85 -17.86 19.24
CA ALA A 28 9.85 -17.46 18.25
C ALA A 28 10.97 -16.61 18.87
N LYS A 29 10.64 -15.74 19.85
CA LYS A 29 11.63 -14.97 20.61
C LYS A 29 12.45 -15.83 21.57
N MET A 30 11.89 -16.94 22.05
CA MET A 30 12.56 -17.89 22.95
C MET A 30 13.48 -18.89 22.22
N GLY A 31 13.79 -18.67 20.93
CA GLY A 31 14.72 -19.53 20.18
C GLY A 31 14.06 -20.74 19.50
N ALA A 32 12.73 -20.91 19.61
CA ALA A 32 11.98 -21.94 18.88
C ALA A 32 11.61 -21.53 17.44
N SER A 33 12.25 -20.47 16.92
CA SER A 33 11.99 -19.87 15.61
C SER A 33 12.18 -20.83 14.44
N GLY A 34 12.91 -21.94 14.62
CA GLY A 34 13.11 -22.98 13.59
C GLY A 34 12.08 -24.13 13.58
N ILE A 35 11.36 -24.38 14.68
CA ILE A 35 10.64 -25.66 14.88
C ILE A 35 9.12 -25.47 14.90
N MET A 36 8.64 -24.29 15.29
CA MET A 36 7.22 -24.06 15.52
C MET A 36 6.85 -22.64 15.07
N THR A 37 6.64 -22.45 13.78
CA THR A 37 5.69 -21.43 13.29
C THR A 37 4.62 -22.21 12.55
N PRO A 38 3.31 -21.99 12.76
CA PRO A 38 2.34 -22.50 11.83
C PRO A 38 2.58 -21.60 10.63
N LYS A 39 3.36 -22.10 9.68
CA LYS A 39 3.43 -21.45 8.39
C LYS A 39 2.00 -21.57 7.86
N ARG A 40 1.16 -20.56 8.08
CA ARG A 40 0.21 -20.19 7.04
C ARG A 40 1.07 -20.22 5.79
N PRO A 41 0.80 -21.12 4.83
CA PRO A 41 1.65 -21.25 3.67
C PRO A 41 1.91 -19.85 3.15
N LEU A 42 3.16 -19.46 2.90
CA LEU A 42 3.49 -18.09 2.49
C LEU A 42 2.53 -17.59 1.39
N LYS A 43 2.12 -18.50 0.51
CA LYS A 43 1.06 -18.34 -0.50
C LYS A 43 -0.27 -17.78 0.05
N GLU A 44 -0.79 -18.29 1.17
CA GLU A 44 -2.01 -17.75 1.80
C GLU A 44 -1.82 -16.32 2.30
N ILE A 45 -0.66 -16.02 2.88
CA ILE A 45 -0.34 -14.65 3.35
C ILE A 45 -0.29 -13.70 2.15
N LEU A 46 0.39 -14.10 1.08
CA LEU A 46 0.47 -13.31 -0.16
C LEU A 46 -0.92 -13.14 -0.81
N LYS A 47 -1.77 -14.17 -0.77
CA LYS A 47 -3.16 -14.09 -1.28
C LYS A 47 -4.01 -13.09 -0.48
N LEU A 48 -3.90 -13.09 0.85
CA LEU A 48 -4.58 -12.11 1.70
C LEU A 48 -4.03 -10.69 1.48
N LEU A 49 -2.71 -10.56 1.32
CA LEU A 49 -2.05 -9.31 0.99
C LEU A 49 -2.57 -8.74 -0.33
N LYS A 50 -2.54 -9.54 -1.41
CA LYS A 50 -3.03 -9.18 -2.74
C LYS A 50 -4.48 -8.69 -2.66
N LYS A 51 -5.37 -9.48 -2.05
CA LYS A 51 -6.79 -9.11 -1.89
C LYS A 51 -6.96 -7.79 -1.15
N ARG A 52 -6.14 -7.51 -0.13
CA ARG A 52 -6.17 -6.23 0.60
C ARG A 52 -5.72 -5.06 -0.27
N LEU A 53 -4.61 -5.21 -1.00
CA LEU A 53 -4.07 -4.16 -1.88
C LEU A 53 -5.05 -3.84 -3.02
N GLU A 54 -5.55 -4.88 -3.71
CA GLU A 54 -6.49 -4.75 -4.82
C GLU A 54 -7.81 -4.06 -4.43
N ASN A 55 -8.31 -4.29 -3.21
CA ASN A 55 -9.53 -3.65 -2.72
C ASN A 55 -9.30 -2.25 -2.14
N LYS A 56 -8.06 -1.73 -2.13
CA LYS A 56 -7.80 -0.35 -1.69
C LYS A 56 -8.36 0.64 -2.71
N ARG A 57 -9.01 1.69 -2.22
CA ARG A 57 -9.41 2.86 -3.03
C ARG A 57 -8.23 3.83 -3.12
N ILE A 58 -7.92 4.27 -4.33
CA ILE A 58 -6.89 5.27 -4.64
C ILE A 58 -7.54 6.48 -5.30
N LYS A 59 -6.91 7.64 -5.10
CA LYS A 59 -7.31 8.91 -5.69
C LYS A 59 -6.33 9.25 -6.80
N LEU A 60 -6.83 9.32 -8.02
CA LEU A 60 -6.07 9.63 -9.21
C LEU A 60 -6.29 11.07 -9.61
N PHE A 61 -5.22 11.75 -10.01
CA PHE A 61 -5.27 13.11 -10.52
C PHE A 61 -4.37 13.24 -11.75
N CYS A 62 -4.88 13.85 -12.81
CA CYS A 62 -4.09 14.04 -14.03
C CYS A 62 -3.11 15.20 -13.85
N VAL A 63 -1.81 14.88 -13.82
CA VAL A 63 -0.73 15.87 -13.71
C VAL A 63 -0.50 16.59 -15.05
N HIS A 64 -0.93 15.99 -16.16
CA HIS A 64 -0.81 16.60 -17.49
C HIS A 64 -1.81 17.75 -17.71
N CYS A 65 -3.12 17.50 -17.58
CA CYS A 65 -4.13 18.55 -17.79
C CYS A 65 -4.54 19.29 -16.51
N GLY A 66 -4.32 18.72 -15.32
CA GLY A 66 -4.69 19.36 -14.05
C GLY A 66 -6.19 19.40 -13.74
N GLU A 67 -7.03 18.79 -14.58
CA GLU A 67 -8.50 18.91 -14.45
C GLU A 67 -9.19 17.60 -14.11
N TRP A 68 -8.66 16.45 -14.56
CA TRP A 68 -9.28 15.16 -14.26
C TRP A 68 -8.88 14.64 -12.88
N TYR A 69 -9.89 14.23 -12.11
CA TYR A 69 -9.77 13.60 -10.81
C TYR A 69 -10.75 12.43 -10.71
N SER A 70 -10.33 11.32 -10.10
CA SER A 70 -11.22 10.18 -9.85
C SER A 70 -10.76 9.35 -8.66
N THR A 71 -11.71 8.77 -7.93
CA THR A 71 -11.43 7.75 -6.92
C THR A 71 -11.82 6.38 -7.46
N MET A 72 -10.89 5.43 -7.47
CA MET A 72 -11.10 4.09 -8.02
C MET A 72 -10.54 3.01 -7.09
N THR A 73 -11.14 1.84 -7.11
CA THR A 73 -10.57 0.65 -6.47
C THR A 73 -9.52 0.04 -7.38
N ILE A 74 -8.35 -0.32 -6.86
CA ILE A 74 -7.21 -0.80 -7.67
C ILE A 74 -7.58 -1.98 -8.56
N LYS A 75 -8.38 -2.93 -8.07
CA LYS A 75 -8.83 -4.08 -8.87
C LYS A 75 -9.53 -3.68 -10.18
N ASN A 76 -10.25 -2.56 -10.18
CA ASN A 76 -10.99 -2.02 -11.32
C ASN A 76 -10.14 -1.11 -12.22
N LEU A 77 -8.86 -0.92 -11.89
CA LEU A 77 -7.95 -0.11 -12.68
C LEU A 77 -7.50 -0.93 -13.90
N GLU A 78 -7.47 -0.28 -15.06
CA GLU A 78 -6.80 -0.77 -16.25
C GLU A 78 -5.29 -0.96 -15.97
N GLU A 79 -4.62 -1.82 -16.74
CA GLU A 79 -3.18 -2.03 -16.55
C GLU A 79 -2.37 -0.75 -16.76
N TYR A 80 -2.78 0.09 -17.72
CA TYR A 80 -2.20 1.42 -17.95
C TYR A 80 -3.31 2.47 -18.01
N PRO A 81 -3.75 3.00 -16.85
CA PRO A 81 -4.89 3.90 -16.79
C PRO A 81 -4.60 5.23 -17.49
N ARG A 82 -5.63 5.80 -18.12
CA ARG A 82 -5.57 7.07 -18.86
C ARG A 82 -6.52 8.10 -18.28
N CYS A 83 -6.15 9.37 -18.41
CA CYS A 83 -7.04 10.48 -18.13
C CYS A 83 -8.25 10.43 -19.06
N ARG A 84 -9.47 10.47 -18.51
CA ARG A 84 -10.69 10.46 -19.33
C ARG A 84 -10.98 11.77 -20.06
N LEU A 85 -10.23 12.85 -19.75
CA LEU A 85 -10.37 14.15 -20.42
C LEU A 85 -9.33 14.36 -21.52
N CYS A 86 -8.05 14.07 -21.26
CA CYS A 86 -6.95 14.37 -22.19
C CYS A 86 -6.18 13.13 -22.68
N GLN A 87 -6.60 11.93 -22.28
CA GLN A 87 -5.98 10.64 -22.66
C GLN A 87 -4.52 10.43 -22.20
N ALA A 88 -3.90 11.42 -21.56
CA ALA A 88 -2.57 11.28 -21.00
C ALA A 88 -2.52 10.23 -19.88
N ARG A 89 -1.40 9.50 -19.81
CA ARG A 89 -1.11 8.49 -18.76
C ARG A 89 -0.44 9.05 -17.52
N PHE A 90 -0.16 10.36 -17.49
CA PHE A 90 0.56 11.01 -16.39
C PHE A 90 -0.39 11.28 -15.21
N LEU A 91 -0.70 10.22 -14.47
CA LEU A 91 -1.68 10.19 -13.39
C LEU A 91 -1.00 9.99 -12.04
N ALA A 92 -1.12 10.96 -11.14
CA ALA A 92 -0.61 10.85 -9.76
C ALA A 92 -1.59 10.10 -8.87
N ILE A 93 -1.06 9.34 -7.89
CA ILE A 93 -1.84 8.82 -6.77
C ILE A 93 -1.67 9.75 -5.57
N ILE A 94 -2.75 10.36 -5.13
CA ILE A 94 -2.72 11.32 -4.02
C ILE A 94 -3.20 10.64 -2.72
N THR A 95 -2.32 10.54 -1.73
CA THR A 95 -2.61 9.85 -0.46
C THR A 95 -2.86 10.80 0.72
N LYS A 96 -2.19 11.94 0.76
CA LYS A 96 -2.27 12.94 1.84
C LYS A 96 -2.48 14.34 1.25
N LYS A 97 -3.04 15.25 2.05
CA LYS A 97 -3.21 16.68 1.69
C LYS A 97 -3.79 16.86 0.28
N GLU A 98 -4.93 16.22 0.03
CA GLU A 98 -5.47 16.06 -1.32
C GLU A 98 -5.78 17.40 -2.00
N LYS A 99 -6.52 18.25 -1.30
CA LYS A 99 -6.94 19.56 -1.82
C LYS A 99 -5.74 20.46 -2.07
N GLU A 100 -4.78 20.44 -1.14
CA GLU A 100 -3.54 21.20 -1.22
C GLU A 100 -2.68 20.72 -2.39
N THR A 101 -2.53 19.40 -2.56
CA THR A 101 -1.77 18.80 -3.66
C THR A 101 -2.39 19.16 -5.02
N MET A 102 -3.71 19.03 -5.16
CA MET A 102 -4.41 19.42 -6.39
C MET A 102 -4.27 20.91 -6.67
N LYS A 103 -4.39 21.76 -5.65
CA LYS A 103 -4.20 23.21 -5.78
C LYS A 103 -2.78 23.56 -6.21
N ALA A 104 -1.78 22.96 -5.58
CA ALA A 104 -0.37 23.16 -5.89
C ALA A 104 -0.04 22.71 -7.33
N LEU A 105 -0.56 21.56 -7.77
CA LEU A 105 -0.40 21.08 -9.15
C LEU A 105 -1.05 22.04 -10.17
N LYS A 106 -2.27 22.52 -9.91
CA LYS A 106 -2.93 23.51 -10.78
C LYS A 106 -2.15 24.82 -10.84
N LYS A 107 -1.62 25.31 -9.71
CA LYS A 107 -0.74 26.50 -9.68
C LYS A 107 0.51 26.28 -10.53
N ARG A 108 1.16 25.11 -10.40
CA ARG A 108 2.37 24.75 -11.17
C ARG A 108 2.10 24.75 -12.67
N LEU A 109 0.98 24.17 -13.11
CA LEU A 109 0.57 24.16 -14.52
C LEU A 109 0.32 25.57 -15.07
N LYS A 110 -0.26 26.45 -14.25
CA LYS A 110 -0.50 27.87 -14.58
C LYS A 110 0.75 28.75 -14.44
N LYS A 111 1.92 28.18 -14.15
CA LYS A 111 3.19 28.89 -13.89
C LYS A 111 3.07 29.96 -12.78
N GLN A 112 2.21 29.72 -11.80
CA GLN A 112 2.04 30.60 -10.64
C GLN A 112 3.10 30.32 -9.58
N LYS A 113 3.37 31.32 -8.73
CA LYS A 113 4.23 31.14 -7.55
C LYS A 113 3.61 30.10 -6.62
N ILE A 114 4.46 29.21 -6.10
CA ILE A 114 4.13 28.17 -5.13
C ILE A 114 5.10 28.27 -3.96
N THR A 115 4.62 27.90 -2.78
CA THR A 115 5.47 27.86 -1.57
C THR A 115 6.38 26.62 -1.59
N GLU A 116 7.38 26.59 -0.71
CA GLU A 116 8.24 25.40 -0.54
C GLU A 116 7.43 24.15 -0.18
N GLU A 117 6.46 24.29 0.73
CA GLU A 117 5.54 23.20 1.07
C GLU A 117 4.71 22.71 -0.13
N GLU A 118 4.27 23.62 -1.00
CA GLU A 118 3.52 23.28 -2.22
C GLU A 118 4.43 22.58 -3.24
N GLU A 119 5.69 22.98 -3.36
CA GLU A 119 6.65 22.33 -4.26
C GLU A 119 6.95 20.89 -3.81
N GLU A 120 7.05 20.62 -2.52
CA GLU A 120 7.19 19.24 -2.02
C GLU A 120 5.99 18.35 -2.40
N LEU A 121 4.76 18.89 -2.33
CA LEU A 121 3.56 18.17 -2.76
C LEU A 121 3.58 17.89 -4.25
N VAL A 122 3.99 18.88 -5.06
CA VAL A 122 4.11 18.73 -6.52
C VAL A 122 5.16 17.69 -6.88
N ILE A 123 6.33 17.72 -6.24
CA ILE A 123 7.41 16.75 -6.48
C ILE A 123 6.93 15.34 -6.14
N ASN A 124 6.30 15.15 -4.98
CA ASN A 124 5.80 13.84 -4.59
C ASN A 124 4.70 13.32 -5.52
N ALA A 125 3.76 14.18 -5.94
CA ALA A 125 2.73 13.81 -6.89
C ALA A 125 3.33 13.41 -8.25
N LYS A 126 4.29 14.19 -8.77
CA LYS A 126 5.00 13.87 -10.02
C LYS A 126 5.71 12.52 -9.92
N ARG A 127 6.43 12.24 -8.83
CA ARG A 127 7.07 10.93 -8.61
C ARG A 127 6.08 9.78 -8.66
N THR A 128 4.90 9.92 -8.05
CA THR A 128 3.86 8.87 -8.19
C THR A 128 3.36 8.74 -9.62
N ALA A 129 3.24 9.84 -10.35
CA ALA A 129 2.82 9.85 -11.74
C ALA A 129 3.86 9.21 -12.67
N ASP A 130 5.15 9.40 -12.41
CA ASP A 130 6.23 8.74 -13.14
C ASP A 130 6.17 7.22 -12.95
N LEU A 131 5.94 6.76 -11.72
CA LEU A 131 5.76 5.32 -11.43
C LEU A 131 4.52 4.76 -12.12
N MET A 132 3.40 5.48 -12.09
CA MET A 132 2.18 5.09 -12.81
C MET A 132 2.38 5.06 -14.32
N LEU A 133 3.16 5.98 -14.87
CA LEU A 133 3.48 6.03 -16.30
C LEU A 133 4.33 4.83 -16.73
N ALA A 134 5.32 4.44 -15.92
CA ALA A 134 6.24 3.34 -16.22
C ALA A 134 5.63 1.96 -15.94
N TYR A 135 5.00 1.78 -14.77
CA TYR A 135 4.59 0.46 -14.27
C TYR A 135 3.07 0.27 -14.20
N GLY A 136 2.27 1.31 -14.48
CA GLY A 136 0.82 1.20 -14.53
C GLY A 136 0.20 0.72 -13.21
N LYS A 137 -0.74 -0.23 -13.28
CA LYS A 137 -1.44 -0.80 -12.13
C LYS A 137 -0.52 -1.45 -11.11
N LYS A 138 0.66 -1.95 -11.51
CA LYS A 138 1.65 -2.46 -10.57
C LYS A 138 2.15 -1.36 -9.62
N ALA A 139 2.36 -0.14 -10.12
CA ALA A 139 2.72 0.99 -9.25
C ALA A 139 1.59 1.32 -8.27
N ALA A 140 0.34 1.24 -8.70
CA ALA A 140 -0.81 1.44 -7.81
C ALA A 140 -0.85 0.41 -6.68
N LEU A 141 -0.56 -0.86 -6.95
CA LEU A 141 -0.47 -1.92 -5.94
C LEU A 141 0.65 -1.65 -4.93
N VAL A 142 1.83 -1.26 -5.40
CA VAL A 142 2.97 -0.96 -4.51
C VAL A 142 2.71 0.27 -3.65
N LEU A 143 2.22 1.36 -4.24
CA LEU A 143 1.87 2.60 -3.51
C LEU A 143 0.66 2.41 -2.57
N ALA A 144 -0.10 1.33 -2.72
CA ALA A 144 -1.17 0.96 -1.81
C ALA A 144 -0.68 0.29 -0.53
N ALA A 145 0.56 -0.17 -0.48
CA ALA A 145 1.14 -0.75 0.71
C ALA A 145 1.28 0.28 1.84
N ARG A 146 1.27 -0.20 3.08
CA ARG A 146 1.46 0.67 4.26
C ARG A 146 2.91 1.11 4.34
N GLY A 147 3.15 2.38 4.68
CA GLY A 147 4.52 2.93 4.79
C GLY A 147 5.26 3.13 3.47
N VAL A 148 4.70 2.70 2.34
CA VAL A 148 5.36 2.79 1.03
C VAL A 148 5.05 4.12 0.34
N GLY A 149 6.04 5.02 0.36
CA GLY A 149 6.04 6.26 -0.41
C GLY A 149 6.62 6.10 -1.83
N PRO A 150 6.70 7.18 -2.63
CA PRO A 150 7.19 7.12 -4.02
C PRO A 150 8.63 6.61 -4.13
N GLN A 151 9.50 6.98 -3.19
CA GLN A 151 10.90 6.52 -3.19
C GLN A 151 11.01 5.02 -2.93
N THR A 152 10.32 4.51 -1.90
CA THR A 152 10.28 3.09 -1.58
C THR A 152 9.63 2.29 -2.71
N ALA A 153 8.53 2.80 -3.27
CA ALA A 153 7.86 2.19 -4.41
C ALA A 153 8.78 2.08 -5.63
N SER A 154 9.54 3.14 -5.94
CA SER A 154 10.52 3.11 -7.03
C SER A 154 11.58 2.03 -6.82
N ARG A 155 12.08 1.84 -5.59
CA ARG A 155 13.06 0.80 -5.27
C ARG A 155 12.48 -0.61 -5.44
N ILE A 156 11.25 -0.82 -4.98
CA ILE A 156 10.55 -2.11 -5.14
C ILE A 156 10.36 -2.42 -6.64
N LEU A 157 9.82 -1.47 -7.40
CA LEU A 157 9.50 -1.65 -8.82
C LEU A 157 10.76 -1.83 -9.70
N ALA A 158 11.90 -1.28 -9.28
CA ALA A 158 13.16 -1.41 -10.01
C ALA A 158 13.79 -2.81 -9.94
N LYS A 159 13.35 -3.69 -9.03
CA LYS A 159 13.92 -5.04 -8.87
C LYS A 159 13.61 -6.01 -10.02
N MET A 160 12.83 -5.59 -11.03
CA MET A 160 12.49 -6.38 -12.22
C MET A 160 11.98 -7.79 -11.89
N GLN A 161 10.99 -7.89 -11.01
CA GLN A 161 10.45 -9.19 -10.58
C GLN A 161 9.91 -10.00 -11.75
N VAL A 162 10.16 -11.31 -11.73
CA VAL A 162 9.77 -12.23 -12.81
C VAL A 162 8.28 -12.57 -12.72
N ASN A 163 7.73 -12.60 -11.50
CA ASN A 163 6.33 -12.95 -11.26
C ASN A 163 5.67 -12.03 -10.21
N GLU A 164 4.35 -12.12 -10.11
CA GLU A 164 3.54 -11.32 -9.18
C GLU A 164 3.81 -11.67 -7.70
N ASP A 165 4.10 -12.94 -7.40
CA ASP A 165 4.36 -13.40 -6.03
C ASP A 165 5.64 -12.77 -5.46
N GLU A 166 6.69 -12.59 -6.27
CA GLU A 166 7.91 -11.87 -5.91
C GLU A 166 7.63 -10.41 -5.58
N LEU A 167 6.83 -9.72 -6.41
CA LEU A 167 6.42 -8.35 -6.14
C LEU A 167 5.65 -8.26 -4.81
N LEU A 168 4.74 -9.19 -4.56
CA LEU A 168 3.97 -9.24 -3.30
C LEU A 168 4.87 -9.53 -2.09
N LYS A 169 5.92 -10.35 -2.24
CA LYS A 169 6.92 -10.57 -1.18
C LYS A 169 7.68 -9.29 -0.87
N ASP A 170 8.16 -8.58 -1.90
CA ASP A 170 8.87 -7.31 -1.73
C ASP A 170 7.98 -6.26 -1.04
N ILE A 171 6.70 -6.19 -1.42
CA ILE A 171 5.73 -5.32 -0.76
C ILE A 171 5.55 -5.73 0.71
N LEU A 172 5.42 -7.02 1.00
CA LEU A 172 5.24 -7.54 2.36
C LEU A 172 6.46 -7.23 3.25
N GLU A 173 7.67 -7.31 2.69
CA GLU A 173 8.90 -6.94 3.39
C GLU A 173 8.94 -5.43 3.67
N ALA A 174 8.54 -4.61 2.72
CA ALA A 174 8.49 -3.16 2.89
C ALA A 174 7.48 -2.71 3.98
N GLU A 175 6.41 -3.47 4.24
CA GLU A 175 5.46 -3.15 5.31
C GLU A 175 5.97 -3.48 6.73
N LYS A 176 7.08 -4.21 6.87
CA LYS A 176 7.66 -4.58 8.18
C LYS A 176 8.58 -3.51 8.77
N ASN A 177 9.00 -2.54 7.95
CA ASN A 177 9.89 -1.43 8.31
C ASN A 177 9.09 -0.14 8.46
#